data_AF-A0A5B0KUR5-F1
#
_entry.id   AF-A0A5B0KUR5-F1
#
_cell.length_a   1.000
_cell.length_b   1.000
_cell.length_c   1.000
_cell.angle_alpha   90.00
_cell.angle_beta   90.00
_cell.angle_gamma   90.00
#
_symmetry.space_group_name_H-M   'P 1'
#
loop_
_entity.id
_entity.type
_entity.pdbx_description
1 polymer ?
#
loop_
_entity_poly.entity_id
_entity_poly.type
_entity_poly.pdbx_seq_one_letter_code
_entity_poly.pdbx_strand_id
1 'polypeptide(L)'
;MPLRADESANSARGLARLPALRHKGGAMARHHDTIEILVTARHLEAQGIRPTTRMLRLALGGGSNAAIAQALAVEELTPLEELIRRRRDQLDLDIANARRALAELEAEQARLDELDDSLAALGRA
;
A
#
# COMPACT_ATOMS: atom_id res chain seq x y z
N MET A 1 29.80 -63.62 -7.42
CA MET A 1 29.28 -62.85 -8.57
C MET A 1 28.39 -63.79 -9.36
N PRO A 2 27.08 -63.50 -9.47
CA PRO A 2 26.61 -62.63 -10.56
C PRO A 2 25.57 -61.56 -10.16
N LEU A 3 25.47 -60.56 -11.03
CA LEU A 3 24.55 -59.42 -11.03
C LEU A 3 23.12 -59.84 -11.42
N ARG A 4 22.11 -59.27 -10.76
CA ARG A 4 20.76 -59.10 -11.31
C ARG A 4 20.28 -57.67 -11.05
N ALA A 5 19.97 -56.99 -12.14
CA ALA A 5 19.11 -55.82 -12.17
C ALA A 5 17.67 -56.24 -11.84
N ASP A 6 16.98 -55.45 -11.03
CA ASP A 6 15.68 -54.89 -11.42
C ASP A 6 15.18 -53.90 -10.35
N GLU A 7 15.29 -52.64 -10.74
CA GLU A 7 14.28 -51.59 -10.62
C GLU A 7 13.03 -51.94 -9.79
N SER A 8 13.14 -51.71 -8.49
CA SER A 8 11.98 -51.63 -7.62
C SER A 8 11.31 -50.27 -7.77
N ALA A 9 10.27 -50.28 -8.60
CA ALA A 9 8.97 -49.66 -8.32
C ALA A 9 8.97 -48.18 -7.92
N ASN A 10 8.93 -47.36 -8.96
CA ASN A 10 7.99 -46.26 -9.12
C ASN A 10 6.71 -46.43 -8.28
N SER A 11 6.56 -45.68 -7.18
CA SER A 11 5.25 -45.35 -6.63
C SER A 11 5.31 -44.09 -5.78
N ALA A 12 4.47 -43.13 -6.14
CA ALA A 12 4.08 -41.96 -5.36
C ALA A 12 5.19 -40.91 -5.06
N ARG A 13 5.75 -40.35 -6.14
CA ARG A 13 5.94 -38.88 -6.20
C ARG A 13 4.59 -38.21 -5.99
N GLY A 14 4.26 -37.92 -4.75
CA GLY A 14 2.96 -37.39 -4.40
C GLY A 14 2.98 -36.88 -2.98
N LEU A 15 3.79 -35.86 -2.73
CA LEU A 15 3.58 -34.79 -1.77
C LEU A 15 4.68 -33.78 -2.07
N ALA A 16 4.53 -33.12 -3.22
CA ALA A 16 5.22 -31.88 -3.48
C ALA A 16 5.02 -31.01 -2.24
N ARG A 17 6.12 -30.75 -1.54
CA ARG A 17 6.21 -29.68 -0.55
C ARG A 17 5.70 -28.43 -1.28
N LEU A 18 4.43 -28.09 -1.02
CA LEU A 18 3.87 -26.82 -1.44
C LEU A 18 4.88 -25.77 -0.98
N PRO A 19 5.53 -25.02 -1.89
CA PRO A 19 6.23 -23.85 -1.44
C PRO A 19 5.16 -23.00 -0.77
N ALA A 20 5.28 -22.82 0.55
CA ALA A 20 4.52 -21.81 1.25
C ALA A 20 4.66 -20.57 0.37
N LEU A 21 3.55 -20.13 -0.20
CA LEU A 21 3.42 -18.81 -0.80
C LEU A 21 3.67 -17.87 0.36
N ARG A 22 4.95 -17.62 0.64
CA ARG A 22 5.43 -16.51 1.42
C ARG A 22 4.82 -15.36 0.67
N HIS A 23 3.72 -14.82 1.20
CA HIS A 23 3.20 -13.56 0.76
C HIS A 23 4.41 -12.65 0.69
N LYS A 24 4.90 -12.40 -0.53
CA LYS A 24 5.72 -11.24 -0.83
C LYS A 24 4.79 -10.03 -0.80
N GLY A 25 4.03 -9.87 0.28
CA GLY A 25 3.93 -8.58 0.92
C GLY A 25 5.30 -8.32 1.52
N GLY A 26 6.31 -8.12 0.66
CA GLY A 26 7.41 -7.27 1.07
C GLY A 26 6.72 -6.04 1.59
N ALA A 27 7.01 -5.68 2.84
CA ALA A 27 6.65 -4.37 3.33
C ALA A 27 7.30 -3.39 2.35
N MET A 28 6.61 -3.03 1.27
CA MET A 28 6.91 -1.81 0.54
C MET A 28 6.88 -0.79 1.66
N ALA A 29 8.05 -0.25 1.96
CA ALA A 29 8.14 0.84 2.90
C ALA A 29 7.12 1.85 2.40
N ARG A 30 6.02 2.04 3.15
CA ARG A 30 5.04 3.05 2.81
C ARG A 30 5.84 4.35 2.70
N HIS A 31 5.86 4.90 1.49
CA HIS A 31 6.55 6.15 1.24
C HIS A 31 5.63 7.23 1.78
N HIS A 32 6.02 7.81 2.91
CA HIS A 32 5.33 8.93 3.51
C HIS A 32 6.02 10.21 3.08
N ASP A 33 5.22 11.17 2.63
CA ASP A 33 5.73 12.47 2.27
C ASP A 33 6.25 13.20 3.51
N THR A 34 7.21 14.10 3.31
CA THR A 34 7.81 14.91 4.38
C THR A 34 6.76 15.63 5.22
N ILE A 35 5.69 16.13 4.60
CA ILE A 35 4.60 16.83 5.31
C ILE A 35 3.86 15.87 6.26
N GLU A 36 3.60 14.63 5.86
CA GLU A 36 2.93 13.65 6.73
C GLU A 36 3.77 13.33 7.97
N ILE A 37 5.08 13.18 7.78
CA ILE A 37 6.02 12.93 8.86
C ILE A 37 6.05 14.11 9.82
N LEU A 38 6.16 15.34 9.31
CA LEU A 38 6.22 16.56 10.12
C LEU A 38 4.91 16.84 10.88
N VAL A 39 3.75 16.67 10.25
CA VAL A 39 2.45 16.82 10.93
C VAL A 39 2.30 15.78 12.03
N THR A 40 2.74 14.55 11.79
CA THR A 40 2.71 13.49 12.82
C THR A 40 3.65 13.80 13.98
N ALA A 41 4.84 14.35 13.71
CA ALA A 41 5.78 14.79 14.73
C ALA A 41 5.20 15.91 15.59
N ARG A 42 4.67 16.98 14.96
CA ARG A 42 3.98 18.06 15.66
C ARG A 42 2.79 17.59 16.48
N HIS A 43 2.05 16.59 15.99
CA HIS A 43 0.94 16.01 16.75
C HIS A 43 1.41 15.30 18.02
N LEU A 44 2.53 14.56 17.97
CA LEU A 44 3.13 13.94 19.15
C LEU A 44 3.66 15.01 20.12
N GLU A 45 4.31 16.06 19.62
CA GLU A 45 4.78 17.18 20.45
C GLU A 45 3.64 17.88 21.18
N ALA A 46 2.50 18.11 20.50
CA ALA A 46 1.31 18.70 21.09
C ALA A 46 0.70 17.83 22.21
N GLN A 47 1.00 16.53 22.23
CA GLN A 47 0.65 15.62 23.31
C GLN A 47 1.70 15.59 24.45
N GLY A 48 2.73 16.43 24.38
CA GLY A 48 3.85 16.47 25.33
C GLY A 48 4.88 15.37 25.11
N ILE A 49 4.90 14.74 23.92
CA ILE A 49 5.78 13.61 23.61
C ILE A 49 6.86 14.07 22.64
N ARG A 50 8.13 13.89 23.02
CA ARG A 50 9.26 14.16 22.11
C ARG A 50 9.28 13.12 20.98
N PRO A 51 9.13 13.50 19.70
CA PRO A 51 9.08 12.55 18.60
C PRO A 51 10.42 11.83 18.45
N THR A 52 10.34 10.52 18.16
CA THR A 52 11.50 9.73 17.73
C THR A 52 11.20 9.07 16.39
N THR A 53 12.23 8.76 15.62
CA THR A 53 12.08 8.06 14.33
C THR A 53 11.25 6.79 14.45
N ARG A 54 11.44 6.02 15.53
CA ARG A 54 10.69 4.78 15.79
C ARG A 54 9.20 5.07 16.00
N MET A 55 8.87 6.09 16.77
CA MET A 55 7.47 6.44 17.08
C MET A 55 6.73 6.91 15.84
N LEU A 56 7.36 7.78 15.04
CA LEU A 56 6.78 8.26 13.80
C LEU A 56 6.54 7.12 12.82
N ARG A 57 7.51 6.22 12.66
CA ARG A 57 7.35 5.04 11.81
C ARG A 57 6.19 4.16 12.26
N LEU A 58 5.97 4.01 13.56
CA LEU A 58 4.83 3.26 14.10
C LEU A 58 3.50 3.98 13.84
N ALA A 59 3.43 5.27 14.10
CA ALA A 59 2.23 6.08 13.90
C ALA A 59 1.81 6.14 12.42
N LEU A 60 2.78 6.18 11.51
CA LEU A 60 2.57 6.16 10.06
C LEU A 60 2.27 4.74 9.51
N GLY A 61 2.47 3.69 10.32
CA GLY A 61 2.29 2.30 9.91
C GLY A 61 3.40 1.79 8.97
N GLY A 62 4.58 2.41 8.99
CA GLY A 62 5.71 2.07 8.13
C GLY A 62 6.61 3.27 7.81
N GLY A 63 7.56 3.07 6.89
CA GLY A 63 8.41 4.14 6.36
C GLY A 63 9.91 3.93 6.57
N SER A 64 10.70 4.69 5.81
CA SER A 64 12.15 4.69 5.88
C SER A 64 12.65 5.50 7.07
N ASN A 65 13.47 4.89 7.93
CA ASN A 65 14.11 5.61 9.05
C ASN A 65 14.93 6.81 8.56
N ALA A 66 15.58 6.70 7.39
CA ALA A 66 16.38 7.78 6.82
C ALA A 66 15.51 8.95 6.38
N ALA A 67 14.39 8.68 5.70
CA ALA A 67 13.45 9.73 5.28
C ALA A 67 12.82 10.44 6.49
N ILE A 68 12.45 9.68 7.52
CA ILE A 68 11.90 10.25 8.76
C ILE A 68 12.94 11.11 9.49
N ALA A 69 14.18 10.63 9.63
CA ALA A 69 15.24 11.41 10.26
C ALA A 69 15.55 12.70 9.48
N GLN A 70 15.57 12.63 8.14
CA GLN A 70 15.73 13.81 7.29
C GLN A 70 14.59 14.81 7.46
N ALA A 71 13.34 14.33 7.49
CA ALA A 71 12.19 15.19 7.72
C ALA A 71 12.27 15.89 9.08
N LEU A 72 12.63 15.17 10.15
CA LEU A 72 12.79 15.77 11.49
C LEU A 72 13.91 16.82 11.54
N ALA A 73 14.99 16.64 10.79
CA ALA A 73 16.03 17.67 10.69
C ALA A 73 15.53 18.97 10.00
N VAL A 74 14.46 18.89 9.21
CA VAL A 74 13.81 20.04 8.55
C VAL A 74 12.69 20.64 9.42
N GLU A 75 12.18 19.91 10.40
CA GLU A 75 11.08 20.35 11.30
C GLU A 75 11.38 21.65 12.03
N GLU A 76 12.65 21.88 12.40
CA GLU A 76 13.07 23.09 13.10
C GLU A 76 12.94 24.37 12.25
N LEU A 77 12.75 24.24 10.94
CA LEU A 77 12.75 25.38 10.00
C LEU A 77 11.36 25.74 9.45
N THR A 78 10.35 24.88 9.64
CA THR A 78 9.02 25.10 9.03
C THR A 78 7.98 25.48 10.08
N PRO A 79 7.40 26.71 10.01
CA PRO A 79 6.33 27.12 10.91
C PRO A 79 5.11 26.19 10.83
N LEU A 80 4.41 26.03 11.97
CA LEU A 80 3.25 25.13 12.07
C LEU A 80 2.12 25.54 11.10
N GLU A 81 1.89 26.84 10.93
CA GLU A 81 0.88 27.37 10.03
C GLU A 81 1.14 26.97 8.58
N GLU A 82 2.41 26.98 8.17
CA GLU A 82 2.83 26.57 6.83
C GLU A 82 2.68 25.06 6.64
N LEU A 83 2.96 24.25 7.65
CA LEU A 83 2.72 22.81 7.63
C LEU A 83 1.22 22.49 7.49
N ILE A 84 0.37 23.17 8.26
CA ILE A 84 -1.09 23.00 8.20
C ILE A 84 -1.62 23.39 6.82
N ARG A 85 -1.16 24.53 6.28
CA ARG A 85 -1.56 25.00 4.95
C ARG A 85 -1.19 23.99 3.87
N ARG A 86 0.06 23.54 3.83
CA ARG A 86 0.51 22.54 2.84
C ARG A 86 -0.21 21.21 2.98
N ARG A 87 -0.50 20.75 4.20
CA ARG A 87 -1.26 19.50 4.40
C ARG A 87 -2.69 19.65 3.90
N ARG A 88 -3.32 20.81 4.11
CA ARG A 88 -4.66 21.09 3.55
C ARG A 88 -4.64 21.07 2.03
N ASP A 89 -3.70 21.79 1.41
CA ASP A 89 -3.56 21.84 -0.05
C ASP A 89 -3.36 20.43 -0.64
N GLN A 90 -2.57 19.57 0.01
CA GLN A 90 -2.38 18.18 -0.41
C GLN A 90 -3.66 17.35 -0.29
N LEU A 91 -4.39 17.46 0.83
CA LEU A 91 -5.64 16.73 1.04
C LEU A 91 -6.71 17.16 0.03
N ASP A 92 -6.78 18.46 -0.29
CA ASP A 92 -7.72 18.97 -1.29
C ASP A 92 -7.41 18.41 -2.68
N LEU A 93 -6.12 18.29 -3.04
CA LEU A 93 -5.69 17.65 -4.28
C LEU A 93 -6.04 16.15 -4.30
N ASP A 94 -5.77 15.44 -3.22
CA ASP A 94 -6.07 14.01 -3.08
C ASP A 94 -7.57 13.74 -3.21
N ILE A 95 -8.41 14.57 -2.56
CA ILE A 95 -9.87 14.51 -2.68
C ILE A 95 -10.32 14.77 -4.12
N ALA A 96 -9.76 15.77 -4.79
CA ALA A 96 -10.10 16.07 -6.18
C ALA A 96 -9.73 14.92 -7.12
N ASN A 97 -8.60 14.26 -6.89
CA ASN A 97 -8.17 13.09 -7.66
C ASN A 97 -9.07 11.87 -7.37
N ALA A 98 -9.38 11.60 -6.11
CA ALA A 98 -10.28 10.51 -5.72
C ALA A 98 -11.68 10.67 -6.33
N ARG A 99 -12.21 11.90 -6.38
CA ARG A 99 -13.49 12.20 -7.04
C ARG A 99 -13.47 11.94 -8.53
N ARG A 100 -12.37 12.29 -9.22
CA ARG A 100 -12.20 11.99 -10.65
C ARG A 100 -12.14 10.48 -10.89
N ALA A 101 -11.34 9.76 -10.12
CA ALA A 101 -11.26 8.31 -10.20
C ALA A 101 -12.62 7.64 -9.93
N LEU A 102 -13.39 8.15 -8.97
CA LEU A 102 -14.75 7.65 -8.71
C LEU A 102 -15.66 7.86 -9.93
N ALA A 103 -15.67 9.05 -10.53
CA ALA A 103 -16.48 9.33 -11.71
C ALA A 103 -16.10 8.45 -12.91
N GLU A 104 -14.80 8.16 -13.08
CA GLU A 104 -14.33 7.21 -14.11
C GLU A 104 -14.84 5.79 -13.87
N LEU A 105 -14.81 5.33 -12.62
CA LEU A 105 -15.34 4.01 -12.24
C LEU A 105 -16.85 3.92 -12.41
N GLU A 106 -17.60 4.98 -12.06
CA GLU A 106 -19.05 5.06 -12.26
C GLU A 106 -19.42 5.02 -13.75
N ALA A 107 -18.66 5.73 -14.59
CA ALA A 107 -18.85 5.71 -16.04
C ALA A 107 -18.54 4.33 -16.64
N GLU A 108 -17.50 3.65 -16.15
CA GLU A 108 -17.17 2.30 -16.60
C GLU A 108 -18.23 1.29 -16.14
N GLN A 109 -18.74 1.42 -14.92
CA GLN A 109 -19.85 0.59 -14.44
C GLN A 109 -21.08 0.74 -15.34
N ALA A 110 -21.47 1.96 -15.69
CA ALA A 110 -22.60 2.19 -16.58
C ALA A 110 -22.42 1.54 -17.97
N ARG A 111 -21.20 1.54 -18.52
CA ARG A 111 -20.88 0.86 -19.78
C ARG A 111 -21.00 -0.66 -19.68
N LEU A 112 -20.58 -1.24 -18.56
CA LEU A 112 -20.71 -2.66 -18.31
C LEU A 112 -22.19 -3.05 -18.17
N ASP A 113 -22.98 -2.23 -17.48
CA ASP A 113 -24.43 -2.45 -17.36
C ASP A 113 -25.13 -2.42 -18.75
N GLU A 114 -24.77 -1.48 -19.61
CA GLU A 114 -25.27 -1.42 -21.01
C GLU A 114 -24.87 -2.64 -21.85
N LEU A 115 -23.64 -3.14 -21.64
CA LEU A 115 -23.15 -4.34 -22.33
C LEU A 115 -23.90 -5.59 -21.86
N ASP A 116 -24.14 -5.72 -20.56
CA ASP A 116 -24.89 -6.83 -19.97
C ASP A 116 -26.34 -6.84 -20.50
N ASP A 117 -26.99 -5.68 -20.58
CA ASP A 117 -28.32 -5.55 -21.16
C ASP A 117 -28.35 -5.96 -22.65
N SER A 118 -27.33 -5.55 -23.40
CA SER A 118 -27.18 -5.89 -24.82
C SER A 118 -26.98 -7.39 -25.05
N LEU A 119 -26.15 -8.04 -24.22
CA LEU A 119 -25.94 -9.49 -24.26
C LEU A 119 -27.23 -10.24 -23.88
N ALA A 120 -27.94 -9.77 -22.86
CA ALA A 120 -29.22 -10.35 -22.45
C ALA A 120 -30.31 -10.21 -23.53
N ALA A 121 -30.29 -9.13 -24.32
CA ALA A 121 -31.18 -8.97 -25.48
C ALA A 121 -30.83 -9.95 -26.61
N LEU A 122 -29.54 -10.13 -26.91
CA LEU A 122 -29.07 -11.06 -27.95
C LEU A 122 -29.36 -12.52 -27.61
N GLY A 123 -29.23 -12.93 -26.35
CA GLY A 123 -29.54 -14.30 -25.92
C GLY A 123 -31.04 -14.65 -25.91
N ARG A 124 -31.92 -13.66 -26.08
CA ARG A 124 -33.38 -13.83 -26.17
C ARG A 124 -33.91 -13.83 -27.62
N ALA A 125 -33.09 -13.45 -28.59
CA ALA A 125 -33.40 -13.46 -30.02
C ALA A 125 -33.03 -14.79 -30.67
#